data_AF-A0A2A4W0P3-F1
#
_entry.id   AF-A0A2A4W0P3-F1
#
_cell.length_a   1.000
_cell.length_b   1.000
_cell.length_c   1.000
_cell.angle_alpha   90.00
_cell.angle_beta   90.00
_cell.angle_gamma   90.00
#
_symmetry.space_group_name_H-M   'P 1'
#
loop_
_entity.id
_entity.type
_entity.pdbx_description
1 polymer ?
#
loop_
_entity_poly.entity_id
_entity_poly.type
_entity_poly.pdbx_seq_one_letter_code
_entity_poly.pdbx_strand_id
1 'polypeptide(L)'
;MPISAIANLEDLVPIRGVSYAPVPSDSASRPPEKYFDTDFTNETFSLLWGSINNGRGDIKNLSDIGVNFLRLHHWSVPPAPGYEPEEKQRNHLPFLRECSKRDIKVLVPISNQFLRQIHRGKGEEVKAAILAIVTEVYNRQTSTPAGAGMWAIGNEFDQGSPVFDVGDVVMAIEYLDEAETVLGILAENRLPVTAPISFDRYAPRAPGVVALQNLKRAINANAALKPAAANFWDSRFVASVNPFDDGRHLKAYINKAFPKYFPDLPFFFHETGAPIQAGSAVATPIDQASFVKGQLEATTHRANFLGRCIFQFLNQTAMKSWSETTFGMTQYSGTPITMGKISSNYEPGGGELYPVDALTEKPLFNMVRDFYLAEAFLADEDTLTPAQTAEGTEDRAGLL
;
A
#
# COMPACT_ATOMS: atom_id res chain seq x y z
N MET A 1 9.91 6.72 -20.33
CA MET A 1 9.71 5.29 -20.11
C MET A 1 8.23 5.11 -19.95
N PRO A 2 7.59 4.34 -20.83
CA PRO A 2 6.16 4.08 -20.73
C PRO A 2 5.88 3.24 -19.47
N ILE A 3 4.67 3.36 -18.92
CA ILE A 3 4.18 2.48 -17.84
C ILE A 3 4.38 1.00 -18.20
N SER A 4 4.19 0.66 -19.49
CA SER A 4 4.39 -0.66 -20.07
C SER A 4 5.82 -1.21 -19.98
N ALA A 5 6.82 -0.38 -19.61
CA ALA A 5 8.20 -0.84 -19.44
C ALA A 5 8.42 -1.57 -18.11
N ILE A 6 7.51 -1.40 -17.14
CA ILE A 6 7.56 -2.08 -15.85
C ILE A 6 6.48 -3.16 -15.86
N ALA A 7 6.90 -4.41 -15.72
CA ALA A 7 6.01 -5.56 -15.72
C ALA A 7 4.91 -5.41 -14.65
N ASN A 8 3.67 -5.79 -15.01
CA ASN A 8 2.48 -5.76 -14.14
C ASN A 8 2.06 -4.36 -13.65
N LEU A 9 2.68 -3.27 -14.11
CA LEU A 9 2.35 -1.93 -13.64
C LEU A 9 1.01 -1.42 -14.18
N GLU A 10 0.66 -1.81 -15.41
CA GLU A 10 -0.62 -1.42 -16.05
C GLU A 10 -1.83 -1.94 -15.25
N ASP A 11 -1.74 -3.13 -14.66
CA ASP A 11 -2.77 -3.74 -13.82
C ASP A 11 -3.05 -2.95 -12.52
N LEU A 12 -2.18 -1.99 -12.17
CA LEU A 12 -2.35 -1.14 -10.99
C LEU A 12 -3.04 0.19 -11.32
N VAL A 13 -3.23 0.52 -12.59
CA VAL A 13 -3.68 1.83 -13.04
C VAL A 13 -5.20 1.83 -13.32
N PRO A 14 -5.97 2.79 -12.79
CA PRO A 14 -5.59 3.81 -11.81
C PRO A 14 -5.50 3.24 -10.38
N ILE A 15 -4.55 3.73 -9.58
CA ILE A 15 -4.45 3.40 -8.15
C ILE A 15 -5.50 4.20 -7.38
N ARG A 16 -6.53 3.49 -6.88
CA ARG A 16 -7.55 3.96 -5.93
C ARG A 16 -7.29 3.29 -4.59
N GLY A 17 -6.30 3.83 -3.90
CA GLY A 17 -5.67 3.16 -2.77
C GLY A 17 -6.15 3.63 -1.40
N VAL A 18 -5.93 2.79 -0.39
CA VAL A 18 -6.08 3.13 1.03
C VAL A 18 -4.89 2.59 1.81
N SER A 19 -4.31 3.41 2.70
CA SER A 19 -3.38 2.93 3.72
C SER A 19 -4.17 2.16 4.77
N TYR A 20 -3.95 0.84 4.80
CA TYR A 20 -4.78 -0.10 5.53
C TYR A 20 -4.03 -0.71 6.71
N ALA A 21 -4.68 -0.68 7.87
CA ALA A 21 -4.20 -1.30 9.09
C ALA A 21 -5.41 -1.63 9.98
N PRO A 22 -5.81 -2.92 10.08
CA PRO A 22 -6.99 -3.34 10.80
C PRO A 22 -6.70 -3.51 12.30
N VAL A 23 -6.32 -2.43 12.97
CA VAL A 23 -5.89 -2.47 14.37
C VAL A 23 -7.06 -2.85 15.29
N PRO A 24 -6.86 -3.74 16.30
CA PRO A 24 -7.80 -3.92 17.41
C PRO A 24 -7.83 -2.72 18.37
N SER A 25 -8.99 -2.37 18.92
CA SER A 25 -9.13 -1.21 19.82
C SER A 25 -8.32 -1.27 21.11
N ASP A 26 -7.89 -2.46 21.54
CA ASP A 26 -7.05 -2.69 22.71
C ASP A 26 -5.54 -2.81 22.39
N SER A 27 -5.14 -2.55 21.14
CA SER A 27 -3.73 -2.42 20.78
C SER A 27 -3.14 -1.10 21.30
N ALA A 28 -1.84 -0.89 21.14
CA ALA A 28 -1.15 0.33 21.57
C ALA A 28 0.09 0.64 20.71
N SER A 29 0.64 1.85 20.84
CA SER A 29 1.87 2.27 20.13
C SER A 29 3.04 1.32 20.38
N ARG A 30 3.14 0.80 21.60
CA ARG A 30 3.85 -0.43 21.93
C ARG A 30 2.80 -1.54 22.05
N PRO A 31 2.71 -2.46 21.08
CA PRO A 31 1.67 -3.47 21.10
C PRO A 31 1.75 -4.32 22.39
N PRO A 32 0.61 -4.69 22.99
CA PRO A 32 0.54 -5.70 24.04
C PRO A 32 1.27 -6.99 23.63
N GLU A 33 1.83 -7.70 24.61
CA GLU A 33 2.61 -8.92 24.36
C GLU A 33 1.84 -9.94 23.52
N LYS A 34 0.54 -10.13 23.77
CA LYS A 34 -0.32 -11.03 22.99
C LYS A 34 -0.36 -10.74 21.47
N TYR A 35 -0.10 -9.51 21.06
CA TYR A 35 -0.03 -9.14 19.65
C TYR A 35 1.37 -9.26 19.07
N PHE A 36 2.40 -9.15 19.91
CA PHE A 36 3.82 -9.10 19.55
C PHE A 36 4.24 -7.90 18.69
N ASP A 37 3.51 -7.63 17.63
CA ASP A 37 3.74 -6.58 16.65
C ASP A 37 2.41 -5.87 16.29
N THR A 38 2.45 -5.08 15.22
CA THR A 38 1.30 -4.36 14.65
C THR A 38 0.90 -4.92 13.29
N ASP A 39 1.28 -6.17 13.00
CA ASP A 39 0.86 -6.87 11.79
C ASP A 39 -0.44 -7.62 12.05
N PHE A 40 -1.53 -7.01 11.59
CA PHE A 40 -2.88 -7.55 11.71
C PHE A 40 -3.45 -8.05 10.37
N THR A 41 -2.65 -8.07 9.31
CA THR A 41 -3.04 -8.47 7.94
C THR A 41 -2.68 -9.91 7.62
N ASN A 42 -2.92 -10.80 8.58
CA ASN A 42 -2.60 -12.22 8.51
C ASN A 42 -3.78 -13.07 9.01
N GLU A 43 -3.65 -14.38 8.89
CA GLU A 43 -4.73 -15.33 9.22
C GLU A 43 -5.14 -15.32 10.69
N THR A 44 -4.21 -15.01 11.60
CA THR A 44 -4.48 -14.97 13.06
C THR A 44 -5.56 -13.95 13.38
N PHE A 45 -5.60 -12.86 12.62
CA PHE A 45 -6.52 -11.75 12.82
C PHE A 45 -7.58 -11.64 11.71
N SER A 46 -7.91 -12.77 11.07
CA SER A 46 -8.83 -12.80 9.93
C SER A 46 -10.20 -12.21 10.19
N LEU A 47 -10.71 -12.24 11.43
CA LEU A 47 -11.97 -11.58 11.79
C LEU A 47 -11.92 -10.05 11.71
N LEU A 48 -10.74 -9.43 11.70
CA LEU A 48 -10.62 -7.98 11.56
C LEU A 48 -10.84 -7.53 10.11
N TRP A 49 -10.52 -8.37 9.12
CA TRP A 49 -10.52 -7.97 7.72
C TRP A 49 -11.46 -8.80 6.83
N GLY A 50 -11.69 -10.07 7.19
CA GLY A 50 -12.59 -10.99 6.52
C GLY A 50 -14.04 -10.86 7.02
N SER A 51 -14.98 -11.40 6.24
CA SER A 51 -16.43 -11.37 6.55
C SER A 51 -16.98 -12.71 7.09
N ILE A 52 -16.16 -13.76 7.10
CA ILE A 52 -16.53 -15.08 7.59
C ILE A 52 -16.59 -15.06 9.13
N ASN A 53 -17.47 -15.84 9.74
CA ASN A 53 -17.61 -16.01 11.21
C ASN A 53 -17.86 -14.69 11.96
N ASN A 54 -18.71 -13.81 11.42
CA ASN A 54 -18.99 -12.48 11.97
C ASN A 54 -17.73 -11.58 12.02
N GLY A 55 -16.78 -11.81 11.12
CA GLY A 55 -15.68 -10.87 10.91
C GLY A 55 -16.19 -9.52 10.40
N ARG A 56 -15.40 -8.48 10.65
CA ARG A 56 -15.73 -7.07 10.37
C ARG A 56 -15.92 -6.77 8.88
N GLY A 57 -15.33 -7.58 8.00
CA GLY A 57 -15.54 -7.51 6.56
C GLY A 57 -14.85 -6.35 5.86
N ASP A 58 -13.80 -5.75 6.44
CA ASP A 58 -13.10 -4.58 5.89
C ASP A 58 -12.76 -4.71 4.40
N ILE A 59 -12.22 -5.85 3.95
CA ILE A 59 -11.80 -6.02 2.54
C ILE A 59 -13.01 -5.99 1.60
N LYS A 60 -14.14 -6.55 2.03
CA LYS A 60 -15.40 -6.43 1.28
C LYS A 60 -15.85 -4.98 1.24
N ASN A 61 -15.87 -4.31 2.39
CA ASN A 61 -16.36 -2.93 2.48
C ASN A 61 -15.48 -1.95 1.67
N LEU A 62 -14.16 -2.18 1.62
CA LEU A 62 -13.23 -1.40 0.79
C LEU A 62 -13.47 -1.64 -0.71
N SER A 63 -13.67 -2.89 -1.12
CA SER A 63 -14.02 -3.22 -2.51
C SER A 63 -15.35 -2.58 -2.93
N ASP A 64 -16.37 -2.64 -2.07
CA ASP A 64 -17.70 -2.06 -2.32
C ASP A 64 -17.66 -0.54 -2.55
N ILE A 65 -16.60 0.15 -2.09
CA ILE A 65 -16.41 1.59 -2.31
C ILE A 65 -15.42 1.92 -3.43
N GLY A 66 -15.02 0.93 -4.24
CA GLY A 66 -14.16 1.11 -5.40
C GLY A 66 -12.66 1.18 -5.10
N VAL A 67 -12.22 0.77 -3.90
CA VAL A 67 -10.79 0.61 -3.61
C VAL A 67 -10.27 -0.60 -4.37
N ASN A 68 -9.17 -0.44 -5.10
CA ASN A 68 -8.49 -1.51 -5.83
C ASN A 68 -7.03 -1.73 -5.38
N PHE A 69 -6.55 -0.95 -4.40
CA PHE A 69 -5.18 -1.02 -3.93
C PHE A 69 -5.08 -0.81 -2.42
N LEU A 70 -4.36 -1.67 -1.71
CA LEU A 70 -4.08 -1.51 -0.29
C LEU A 70 -2.60 -1.31 -0.08
N ARG A 71 -2.27 -0.28 0.68
CA ARG A 71 -0.92 -0.03 1.13
C ARG A 71 -0.80 -0.44 2.60
N LEU A 72 0.17 -1.29 2.91
CA LEU A 72 0.44 -1.79 4.26
C LEU A 72 1.73 -1.19 4.85
N HIS A 73 1.85 -1.23 6.18
CA HIS A 73 3.05 -0.76 6.89
C HIS A 73 3.94 -1.88 7.42
N HIS A 74 3.34 -3.03 7.71
CA HIS A 74 3.98 -4.12 8.44
C HIS A 74 3.76 -5.43 7.70
N TRP A 75 4.75 -6.30 7.81
CA TRP A 75 4.74 -7.67 7.35
C TRP A 75 5.74 -8.44 8.20
N SER A 76 5.26 -9.38 8.98
CA SER A 76 6.09 -10.24 9.80
C SER A 76 6.60 -11.42 8.99
N VAL A 77 7.67 -12.06 9.49
CA VAL A 77 8.28 -13.18 8.77
C VAL A 77 7.26 -14.32 8.68
N PRO A 78 7.00 -14.87 7.50
CA PRO A 78 6.05 -15.98 7.39
C PRO A 78 6.68 -17.31 7.78
N PRO A 79 5.86 -18.32 8.12
CA PRO A 79 6.35 -19.69 8.28
C PRO A 79 6.91 -20.22 6.96
N ALA A 80 7.69 -21.30 7.06
CA ALA A 80 8.06 -22.08 5.88
C ALA A 80 6.77 -22.56 5.16
N PRO A 81 6.79 -22.67 3.81
CA PRO A 81 5.57 -23.00 3.08
C PRO A 81 4.99 -24.37 3.46
N GLY A 82 3.70 -24.39 3.80
CA GLY A 82 2.99 -25.60 4.23
C GLY A 82 3.15 -25.92 5.72
N TYR A 83 3.82 -25.05 6.48
CA TYR A 83 3.92 -25.13 7.93
C TYR A 83 3.03 -24.08 8.59
N GLU A 84 2.57 -24.42 9.79
CA GLU A 84 1.88 -23.46 10.65
C GLU A 84 2.86 -22.41 11.18
N PRO A 85 2.41 -21.17 11.46
CA PRO A 85 3.23 -20.16 12.10
C PRO A 85 3.81 -20.63 13.45
N GLU A 86 5.13 -20.53 13.60
CA GLU A 86 5.84 -20.70 14.88
C GLU A 86 5.88 -19.37 15.66
N GLU A 87 6.75 -19.27 16.68
CA GLU A 87 6.96 -18.06 17.47
C GLU A 87 7.20 -16.84 16.55
N LYS A 88 6.34 -15.82 16.67
CA LYS A 88 6.46 -14.52 15.99
C LYS A 88 6.38 -14.57 14.45
N GLN A 89 5.91 -15.68 13.88
CA GLN A 89 5.67 -15.79 12.45
C GLN A 89 4.21 -15.49 12.09
N ARG A 90 3.94 -14.99 10.88
CA ARG A 90 2.56 -14.66 10.43
C ARG A 90 2.31 -15.18 9.02
N ASN A 91 1.18 -15.87 8.80
CA ASN A 91 0.76 -16.32 7.48
C ASN A 91 -0.25 -15.34 6.86
N HIS A 92 0.12 -14.74 5.73
CA HIS A 92 -0.62 -13.68 5.05
C HIS A 92 -1.36 -14.17 3.80
N LEU A 93 -1.16 -15.43 3.38
CA LEU A 93 -1.79 -15.96 2.18
C LEU A 93 -3.32 -15.86 2.20
N PRO A 94 -4.02 -16.14 3.31
CA PRO A 94 -5.48 -15.94 3.36
C PRO A 94 -5.90 -14.49 3.13
N PHE A 95 -5.13 -13.52 3.63
CA PHE A 95 -5.37 -12.09 3.41
C PHE A 95 -5.21 -11.71 1.94
N LEU A 96 -4.07 -12.09 1.32
CA LEU A 96 -3.81 -11.83 -0.11
C LEU A 96 -4.89 -12.44 -1.01
N ARG A 97 -5.32 -13.68 -0.71
CA ARG A 97 -6.41 -14.34 -1.44
C ARG A 97 -7.73 -13.60 -1.29
N GLU A 98 -8.04 -13.06 -0.11
CA GLU A 98 -9.28 -12.33 0.12
C GLU A 98 -9.31 -11.00 -0.65
N CYS A 99 -8.17 -10.30 -0.72
CA CYS A 99 -7.98 -9.13 -1.58
C CYS A 99 -8.12 -9.51 -3.08
N SER A 100 -7.47 -10.59 -3.51
CA SER A 100 -7.52 -11.05 -4.90
C SER A 100 -8.92 -11.40 -5.39
N LYS A 101 -9.79 -11.97 -4.53
CA LYS A 101 -11.20 -12.27 -4.87
C LYS A 101 -12.04 -11.02 -5.17
N ARG A 102 -11.51 -9.84 -4.85
CA ARG A 102 -12.18 -8.53 -4.92
C ARG A 102 -11.42 -7.54 -5.79
N ASP A 103 -10.50 -8.05 -6.59
CA ASP A 103 -9.65 -7.26 -7.49
C ASP A 103 -8.88 -6.15 -6.76
N ILE A 104 -8.53 -6.41 -5.50
CA ILE A 104 -7.69 -5.54 -4.68
C ILE A 104 -6.25 -6.06 -4.76
N LYS A 105 -5.34 -5.19 -5.18
CA LYS A 105 -3.89 -5.40 -5.15
C LYS A 105 -3.30 -4.88 -3.85
N VAL A 106 -2.24 -5.52 -3.36
CA VAL A 106 -1.58 -5.20 -2.09
C VAL A 106 -0.14 -4.76 -2.35
N LEU A 107 0.23 -3.62 -1.78
CA LEU A 107 1.62 -3.21 -1.63
C LEU A 107 2.20 -3.87 -0.38
N VAL A 108 3.08 -4.84 -0.60
CA VAL A 108 3.69 -5.68 0.45
C VAL A 108 4.97 -4.99 0.97
N PRO A 109 5.07 -4.69 2.27
CA PRO A 109 6.17 -3.90 2.79
C PRO A 109 7.33 -4.78 3.27
N ILE A 110 8.55 -4.47 2.82
CA ILE A 110 9.77 -4.72 3.59
C ILE A 110 9.92 -3.55 4.56
N SER A 111 9.27 -3.68 5.72
CA SER A 111 9.08 -2.58 6.68
C SER A 111 10.37 -1.94 7.20
N ASN A 112 10.24 -0.74 7.77
CA ASN A 112 11.33 -0.02 8.43
C ASN A 112 12.05 -0.85 9.49
N GLN A 113 11.40 -1.83 10.12
CA GLN A 113 12.05 -2.69 11.09
C GLN A 113 13.16 -3.53 10.45
N PHE A 114 12.98 -4.04 9.24
CA PHE A 114 14.02 -4.78 8.52
C PHE A 114 15.20 -3.87 8.19
N LEU A 115 14.95 -2.64 7.72
CA LEU A 115 16.01 -1.67 7.43
C LEU A 115 16.82 -1.32 8.69
N ARG A 116 16.17 -1.18 9.85
CA ARG A 116 16.86 -0.99 11.14
C ARG A 116 17.75 -2.18 11.51
N GLN A 117 17.37 -3.41 11.17
CA GLN A 117 18.20 -4.58 11.42
C GLN A 117 19.39 -4.64 10.46
N ILE A 118 19.20 -4.30 9.18
CA ILE A 118 20.32 -4.14 8.22
C ILE A 118 21.33 -3.12 8.78
N HIS A 119 20.86 -1.95 9.19
CA HIS A 119 21.70 -0.89 9.76
C HIS A 119 22.48 -1.33 11.01
N ARG A 120 21.93 -2.26 11.78
CA ARG A 120 22.55 -2.85 12.98
C ARG A 120 23.51 -4.01 12.67
N GLY A 121 23.79 -4.28 11.39
CA GLY A 121 24.68 -5.35 10.95
C GLY A 121 24.03 -6.73 10.90
N LYS A 122 22.69 -6.83 10.90
CA LYS A 122 21.94 -8.09 10.82
C LYS A 122 21.44 -8.37 9.40
N GLY A 123 22.22 -7.98 8.39
CA GLY A 123 21.87 -8.14 6.97
C GLY A 123 21.51 -9.57 6.59
N GLU A 124 22.28 -10.57 7.04
CA GLU A 124 22.00 -12.00 6.74
C GLU A 124 20.68 -12.50 7.33
N GLU A 125 20.31 -12.08 8.54
CA GLU A 125 19.01 -12.40 9.15
C GLU A 125 17.87 -11.80 8.32
N VAL A 126 18.04 -10.55 7.88
CA VAL A 126 17.05 -9.83 7.05
C VAL A 126 16.95 -10.44 5.65
N LYS A 127 18.07 -10.86 5.05
CA LYS A 127 18.10 -11.55 3.76
C LYS A 127 17.29 -12.84 3.80
N ALA A 128 17.48 -13.66 4.84
CA ALA A 128 16.69 -14.88 5.03
C ALA A 128 15.19 -14.56 5.24
N ALA A 129 14.88 -13.51 5.99
CA ALA A 129 13.50 -13.06 6.18
C ALA A 129 12.84 -12.59 4.87
N ILE A 130 13.53 -11.79 4.06
CA ILE A 130 13.04 -11.35 2.75
C ILE A 130 12.79 -12.54 1.84
N LEU A 131 13.70 -13.54 1.80
CA LEU A 131 13.47 -14.76 1.04
C LEU A 131 12.18 -15.49 1.49
N ALA A 132 11.92 -15.58 2.80
CA ALA A 132 10.69 -16.18 3.31
C ALA A 132 9.44 -15.40 2.86
N ILE A 133 9.47 -14.06 2.96
CA ILE A 133 8.39 -13.17 2.52
C ILE A 133 8.12 -13.35 1.02
N VAL A 134 9.15 -13.34 0.17
CA VAL A 134 9.02 -13.55 -1.27
C VAL A 134 8.44 -14.95 -1.54
N THR A 135 8.93 -15.97 -0.84
CA THR A 135 8.42 -17.35 -1.00
C THR A 135 6.92 -17.45 -0.68
N GLU A 136 6.46 -16.79 0.40
CA GLU A 136 5.05 -16.72 0.77
C GLU A 136 4.25 -15.96 -0.27
N VAL A 137 4.68 -14.77 -0.65
CA VAL A 137 3.94 -13.90 -1.59
C VAL A 137 3.75 -14.59 -2.93
N TYR A 138 4.79 -15.21 -3.50
CA TYR A 138 4.67 -15.99 -4.73
C TYR A 138 3.99 -17.36 -4.52
N ASN A 139 3.65 -17.73 -3.28
CA ASN A 139 3.04 -19.01 -2.92
C ASN A 139 3.80 -20.20 -3.52
N ARG A 140 5.14 -20.10 -3.57
CA ARG A 140 6.07 -21.04 -4.23
C ARG A 140 5.87 -21.24 -5.74
N GLN A 141 5.08 -20.40 -6.38
CA GLN A 141 4.87 -20.43 -7.82
C GLN A 141 5.80 -19.43 -8.49
N THR A 142 6.07 -19.63 -9.77
CA THR A 142 6.89 -18.70 -10.55
C THR A 142 6.06 -17.59 -11.21
N SER A 143 4.74 -17.58 -10.97
CA SER A 143 3.76 -16.63 -11.50
C SER A 143 3.41 -15.54 -10.49
N THR A 144 2.98 -14.39 -11.00
CA THR A 144 2.56 -13.24 -10.19
C THR A 144 1.52 -13.64 -9.14
N PRO A 145 1.71 -13.25 -7.86
CA PRO A 145 0.83 -13.62 -6.75
C PRO A 145 -0.63 -13.23 -6.95
N ALA A 146 -1.54 -14.07 -6.44
CA ALA A 146 -2.93 -13.67 -6.24
C ALA A 146 -3.00 -12.57 -5.17
N GLY A 147 -3.25 -11.32 -5.59
CA GLY A 147 -3.53 -10.18 -4.70
C GLY A 147 -2.32 -9.31 -4.34
N ALA A 148 -1.08 -9.71 -4.56
CA ALA A 148 0.05 -8.78 -4.43
C ALA A 148 0.21 -7.94 -5.71
N GLY A 149 0.54 -6.66 -5.57
CA GLY A 149 0.68 -5.73 -6.69
C GLY A 149 2.01 -5.00 -6.74
N MET A 150 2.67 -4.78 -5.60
CA MET A 150 3.91 -4.00 -5.53
C MET A 150 4.68 -4.34 -4.26
N TRP A 151 6.00 -4.20 -4.28
CA TRP A 151 6.84 -4.19 -3.07
C TRP A 151 7.09 -2.75 -2.60
N ALA A 152 7.07 -2.49 -1.29
CA ALA A 152 7.58 -1.25 -0.73
C ALA A 152 8.77 -1.50 0.20
N ILE A 153 9.88 -0.83 -0.05
CA ILE A 153 11.10 -0.93 0.74
C ILE A 153 11.18 0.26 1.69
N GLY A 154 10.91 -0.02 2.97
CA GLY A 154 10.82 0.98 4.01
C GLY A 154 9.66 1.97 3.83
N ASN A 155 9.73 3.05 4.59
CA ASN A 155 8.85 4.21 4.53
C ASN A 155 9.62 5.42 5.06
N GLU A 156 9.72 6.47 4.25
CA GLU A 156 10.30 7.76 4.62
C GLU A 156 11.74 7.64 5.14
N PHE A 157 12.58 6.90 4.41
CA PHE A 157 14.00 6.73 4.72
C PHE A 157 14.79 8.06 4.74
N ASP A 158 14.17 9.13 4.24
CA ASP A 158 14.70 10.48 4.17
C ASP A 158 14.35 11.35 5.40
N GLN A 159 13.55 10.86 6.36
CA GLN A 159 13.24 11.61 7.60
C GLN A 159 14.38 11.65 8.64
N GLY A 160 15.64 11.61 8.18
CA GLY A 160 16.86 12.10 8.85
C GLY A 160 16.95 11.97 10.38
N SER A 161 17.44 10.81 10.79
CA SER A 161 18.23 10.51 11.99
C SER A 161 18.44 9.01 11.86
N PRO A 162 19.55 8.50 11.29
CA PRO A 162 19.46 7.19 10.70
C PRO A 162 19.44 6.15 11.82
N VAL A 163 18.25 5.62 12.04
CA VAL A 163 18.08 4.23 12.43
C VAL A 163 18.25 3.32 11.20
N PHE A 164 18.23 3.91 9.99
CA PHE A 164 18.62 3.34 8.69
C PHE A 164 18.78 4.48 7.65
N ASP A 165 19.41 4.21 6.50
CA ASP A 165 19.67 5.17 5.41
C ASP A 165 19.45 4.60 3.99
N VAL A 166 19.87 5.34 2.96
CA VAL A 166 19.71 4.95 1.54
C VAL A 166 20.48 3.66 1.19
N GLY A 167 21.61 3.40 1.85
CA GLY A 167 22.37 2.16 1.68
C GLY A 167 21.60 0.95 2.19
N ASP A 168 20.92 1.08 3.34
CA ASP A 168 20.07 0.03 3.89
C ASP A 168 18.88 -0.28 2.95
N VAL A 169 18.29 0.75 2.33
CA VAL A 169 17.23 0.59 1.31
C VAL A 169 17.75 -0.16 0.08
N VAL A 170 18.91 0.21 -0.44
CA VAL A 170 19.52 -0.47 -1.61
C VAL A 170 19.85 -1.92 -1.29
N MET A 171 20.34 -2.21 -0.08
CA MET A 171 20.64 -3.57 0.36
C MET A 171 19.38 -4.43 0.46
N ALA A 172 18.28 -3.88 0.97
CA ALA A 172 16.99 -4.59 0.98
C ALA A 172 16.44 -4.86 -0.44
N ILE A 173 16.63 -3.93 -1.38
CA ILE A 173 16.30 -4.14 -2.81
C ILE A 173 17.14 -5.28 -3.40
N GLU A 174 18.43 -5.32 -3.11
CA GLU A 174 19.32 -6.40 -3.54
C GLU A 174 18.87 -7.77 -3.00
N TYR A 175 18.54 -7.86 -1.71
CA TYR A 175 18.02 -9.09 -1.11
C TYR A 175 16.69 -9.54 -1.73
N LEU A 176 15.80 -8.59 -2.07
CA LEU A 176 14.55 -8.87 -2.76
C LEU A 176 14.79 -9.43 -4.17
N ASP A 177 15.65 -8.77 -4.97
CA ASP A 177 15.94 -9.20 -6.34
C ASP A 177 16.68 -10.56 -6.37
N GLU A 178 17.58 -10.79 -5.41
CA GLU A 178 18.23 -12.08 -5.21
C GLU A 178 17.22 -13.17 -4.84
N ALA A 179 16.29 -12.91 -3.91
CA ALA A 179 15.27 -13.87 -3.51
C ALA A 179 14.37 -14.28 -4.69
N GLU A 180 13.90 -13.33 -5.49
CA GLU A 180 13.12 -13.62 -6.70
C GLU A 180 13.94 -14.39 -7.74
N THR A 181 15.24 -14.12 -7.84
CA THR A 181 16.15 -14.86 -8.74
C THR A 181 16.37 -16.29 -8.28
N VAL A 182 16.63 -16.52 -6.99
CA VAL A 182 16.80 -17.85 -6.38
C VAL A 182 15.55 -18.70 -6.54
N LEU A 183 14.36 -18.08 -6.45
CA LEU A 183 13.08 -18.76 -6.63
C LEU A 183 12.69 -18.96 -8.11
N GLY A 184 13.49 -18.47 -9.05
CA GLY A 184 13.23 -18.61 -10.48
C GLY A 184 12.02 -17.80 -10.96
N ILE A 185 11.70 -16.69 -10.30
CA ILE A 185 10.62 -15.79 -10.73
C ILE A 185 11.04 -15.09 -12.03
N LEU A 186 10.26 -15.33 -13.09
CA LEU A 186 10.48 -14.73 -14.42
C LEU A 186 10.32 -13.21 -14.36
N ALA A 187 11.09 -12.49 -15.18
CA ALA A 187 11.14 -11.03 -15.13
C ALA A 187 9.76 -10.38 -15.33
N GLU A 188 8.93 -10.94 -16.22
CA GLU A 188 7.55 -10.52 -16.48
C GLU A 188 6.59 -10.77 -15.30
N ASN A 189 6.93 -11.68 -14.40
CA ASN A 189 6.13 -11.98 -13.20
C ASN A 189 6.62 -11.25 -11.96
N ARG A 190 7.75 -10.54 -12.05
CA ARG A 190 8.29 -9.77 -10.92
C ARG A 190 7.45 -8.54 -10.68
N LEU A 191 7.11 -8.29 -9.42
CA LEU A 191 6.33 -7.12 -9.03
C LEU A 191 7.15 -5.81 -9.16
N PRO A 192 6.50 -4.68 -9.47
CA PRO A 192 7.10 -3.36 -9.31
C PRO A 192 7.60 -3.12 -7.88
N VAL A 193 8.59 -2.24 -7.72
CA VAL A 193 9.20 -1.92 -6.42
C VAL A 193 9.17 -0.42 -6.19
N THR A 194 8.82 0.00 -4.98
CA THR A 194 8.89 1.39 -4.55
C THR A 194 9.66 1.54 -3.23
N ALA A 195 10.11 2.76 -2.93
CA ALA A 195 10.68 3.14 -1.65
C ALA A 195 10.07 4.50 -1.27
N PRO A 196 9.03 4.54 -0.42
CA PRO A 196 8.29 5.76 -0.11
C PRO A 196 9.18 6.81 0.53
N ILE A 197 9.06 8.06 0.08
CA ILE A 197 9.80 9.20 0.61
C ILE A 197 8.85 10.25 1.19
N SER A 198 9.34 10.96 2.19
CA SER A 198 8.62 12.07 2.78
C SER A 198 8.59 13.28 1.86
N PHE A 199 7.59 14.13 2.06
CA PHE A 199 7.47 15.38 1.33
C PHE A 199 8.11 16.56 2.07
N ASP A 200 8.84 16.36 3.18
CA ASP A 200 9.06 17.47 4.12
C ASP A 200 10.49 17.67 4.62
N ARG A 201 11.52 17.64 3.75
CA ARG A 201 12.86 17.96 4.28
C ARG A 201 13.91 18.64 3.43
N TYR A 202 13.91 18.49 2.10
CA TYR A 202 15.12 18.85 1.34
C TYR A 202 14.93 19.83 0.18
N ALA A 203 13.71 20.08 -0.28
CA ALA A 203 13.45 21.02 -1.38
C ALA A 203 12.00 21.53 -1.37
N PRO A 204 11.71 22.73 -0.80
CA PRO A 204 10.34 23.27 -0.68
C PRO A 204 9.56 23.39 -2.00
N ARG A 205 10.26 23.36 -3.14
CA ARG A 205 9.67 23.47 -4.49
C ARG A 205 9.65 22.16 -5.27
N ALA A 206 10.27 21.10 -4.74
CA ALA A 206 10.28 19.77 -5.34
C ALA A 206 10.51 18.72 -4.25
N PRO A 207 9.59 18.56 -3.28
CA PRO A 207 9.88 17.71 -2.15
C PRO A 207 9.98 16.23 -2.54
N GLY A 208 10.77 15.48 -1.77
CA GLY A 208 11.16 14.10 -2.09
C GLY A 208 12.21 13.96 -3.23
N VAL A 209 12.30 14.91 -4.17
CA VAL A 209 13.15 14.75 -5.37
C VAL A 209 14.62 14.47 -5.05
N VAL A 210 15.21 15.18 -4.07
CA VAL A 210 16.62 14.98 -3.70
C VAL A 210 16.85 13.58 -3.14
N ALA A 211 15.96 13.10 -2.27
CA ALA A 211 16.04 11.75 -1.72
C ALA A 211 15.94 10.70 -2.84
N LEU A 212 15.03 10.91 -3.79
CA LEU A 212 14.84 10.03 -4.94
C LEU A 212 16.04 10.03 -5.89
N GLN A 213 16.69 11.18 -6.11
CA GLN A 213 17.93 11.26 -6.89
C GLN A 213 19.10 10.54 -6.22
N ASN A 214 19.18 10.62 -4.89
CA ASN A 214 20.19 9.89 -4.11
C ASN A 214 19.95 8.38 -4.19
N LEU A 215 18.70 7.94 -4.05
CA LEU A 215 18.32 6.54 -4.20
C LEU A 215 18.61 6.02 -5.62
N LYS A 216 18.23 6.77 -6.67
CA LYS A 216 18.56 6.43 -8.06
C LYS A 216 20.07 6.24 -8.25
N ARG A 217 20.87 7.16 -7.73
CA ARG A 217 22.33 7.08 -7.82
C ARG A 217 22.87 5.86 -7.11
N ALA A 218 22.36 5.54 -5.93
CA ALA A 218 22.80 4.39 -5.13
C ALA A 218 22.42 3.06 -5.81
N ILE A 219 21.19 2.92 -6.31
CA ILE A 219 20.76 1.75 -7.12
C ILE A 219 21.65 1.60 -8.35
N ASN A 220 21.86 2.68 -9.11
CA ASN A 220 22.69 2.64 -10.32
C ASN A 220 24.19 2.44 -10.03
N ALA A 221 24.64 2.62 -8.79
CA ALA A 221 26.02 2.35 -8.39
C ALA A 221 26.20 0.87 -7.98
N ASN A 222 25.17 0.23 -7.43
CA ASN A 222 25.21 -1.16 -6.99
C ASN A 222 25.38 -2.10 -8.20
N ALA A 223 26.39 -2.98 -8.16
CA ALA A 223 26.69 -3.90 -9.24
C ALA A 223 25.70 -5.08 -9.33
N ALA A 224 25.12 -5.51 -8.22
CA ALA A 224 24.15 -6.60 -8.17
C ALA A 224 22.83 -6.22 -8.86
N LEU A 225 22.47 -4.93 -8.86
CA LEU A 225 21.23 -4.40 -9.46
C LEU A 225 21.38 -3.96 -10.93
N LYS A 226 22.48 -4.34 -11.58
CA LYS A 226 22.76 -4.08 -13.01
C LYS A 226 22.72 -5.38 -13.84
N PRO A 227 21.63 -6.14 -13.89
CA PRO A 227 21.59 -7.31 -14.78
C PRO A 227 21.82 -6.89 -16.23
N ALA A 228 22.33 -7.81 -17.05
CA ALA A 228 22.85 -7.54 -18.39
C ALA A 228 21.84 -6.98 -19.40
N ALA A 229 20.53 -7.08 -19.14
CA ALA A 229 19.47 -6.69 -20.06
C ALA A 229 18.87 -5.29 -19.80
N ALA A 230 18.79 -4.86 -18.54
CA ALA A 230 18.29 -3.54 -18.14
C ALA A 230 18.66 -3.24 -16.68
N ASN A 231 18.87 -1.96 -16.35
CA ASN A 231 19.09 -1.52 -14.97
C ASN A 231 17.80 -1.66 -14.13
N PHE A 232 17.91 -2.06 -12.86
CA PHE A 232 16.76 -2.23 -11.95
C PHE A 232 15.86 -0.99 -11.88
N TRP A 233 16.47 0.21 -11.79
CA TRP A 233 15.73 1.47 -11.75
C TRP A 233 14.76 1.61 -12.92
N ASP A 234 15.22 1.23 -14.11
CA ASP A 234 14.48 1.48 -15.35
C ASP A 234 13.48 0.37 -15.70
N SER A 235 13.56 -0.78 -15.02
CA SER A 235 12.74 -1.95 -15.31
C SER A 235 11.73 -2.28 -14.20
N ARG A 236 11.93 -1.77 -12.98
CA ARG A 236 11.13 -2.16 -11.81
C ARG A 236 10.72 -1.03 -10.89
N PHE A 237 11.43 0.10 -10.89
CA PHE A 237 11.23 1.11 -9.85
C PHE A 237 10.07 2.07 -10.16
N VAL A 238 9.17 2.24 -9.21
CA VAL A 238 8.08 3.22 -9.22
C VAL A 238 8.30 4.20 -8.07
N ALA A 239 8.30 5.50 -8.34
CA ALA A 239 8.46 6.48 -7.28
C ALA A 239 7.18 6.61 -6.45
N SER A 240 7.34 6.81 -5.14
CA SER A 240 6.19 7.03 -4.27
C SER A 240 6.51 8.03 -3.17
N VAL A 241 5.54 8.90 -2.90
CA VAL A 241 5.73 10.09 -2.06
C VAL A 241 4.56 10.26 -1.09
N ASN A 242 4.82 10.72 0.12
CA ASN A 242 3.81 11.02 1.15
C ASN A 242 3.55 12.55 1.25
N PRO A 243 2.72 13.16 0.38
CA PRO A 243 2.69 14.62 0.27
C PRO A 243 1.97 15.38 1.38
N PHE A 244 0.87 14.86 1.94
CA PHE A 244 0.05 15.54 2.97
C PHE A 244 -0.26 17.05 2.74
N ASP A 245 -0.32 17.49 1.48
CA ASP A 245 -0.52 18.90 1.08
C ASP A 245 -1.88 19.08 0.36
N ASP A 246 -2.31 20.32 0.13
CA ASP A 246 -3.59 20.62 -0.50
C ASP A 246 -3.65 20.22 -1.99
N GLY A 247 -4.86 20.07 -2.51
CA GLY A 247 -5.06 19.67 -3.91
C GLY A 247 -4.38 20.58 -4.94
N ARG A 248 -4.27 21.89 -4.66
CA ARG A 248 -3.60 22.82 -5.59
C ARG A 248 -2.11 22.52 -5.67
N HIS A 249 -1.45 22.28 -4.53
CA HIS A 249 -0.06 21.88 -4.48
C HIS A 249 0.13 20.54 -5.18
N LEU A 250 -0.67 19.53 -4.83
CA LEU A 250 -0.58 18.19 -5.41
C LEU A 250 -0.70 18.22 -6.94
N LYS A 251 -1.66 19.00 -7.48
CA LYS A 251 -1.83 19.18 -8.93
C LYS A 251 -0.59 19.80 -9.58
N ALA A 252 -0.01 20.84 -8.96
CA ALA A 252 1.21 21.48 -9.45
C ALA A 252 2.43 20.55 -9.36
N TYR A 253 2.50 19.72 -8.33
CA TYR A 253 3.55 18.72 -8.16
C TYR A 253 3.52 17.71 -9.30
N ILE A 254 2.34 17.11 -9.55
CA ILE A 254 2.14 16.12 -10.61
C ILE A 254 2.44 16.71 -11.99
N ASN A 255 1.93 17.91 -12.28
CA ASN A 255 1.99 18.46 -13.63
C ASN A 255 3.32 19.13 -13.97
N LYS A 256 4.12 19.51 -12.95
CA LYS A 256 5.27 20.40 -13.17
C LYS A 256 6.48 20.04 -12.32
N ALA A 257 6.33 19.89 -11.00
CA ALA A 257 7.48 19.72 -10.12
C ALA A 257 8.17 18.37 -10.35
N PHE A 258 7.42 17.26 -10.31
CA PHE A 258 7.98 15.92 -10.44
C PHE A 258 8.50 15.63 -11.87
N PRO A 259 7.73 15.86 -12.95
CA PRO A 259 8.20 15.57 -14.32
C PRO A 259 9.41 16.40 -14.75
N LYS A 260 9.66 17.56 -14.13
CA LYS A 260 10.88 18.35 -14.38
C LYS A 260 12.15 17.56 -14.06
N TYR A 261 12.13 16.70 -13.04
CA TYR A 261 13.28 15.91 -12.61
C TYR A 261 13.22 14.46 -13.08
N PHE A 262 12.01 13.92 -13.22
CA PHE A 262 11.75 12.55 -13.62
C PHE A 262 10.62 12.50 -14.66
N PRO A 263 10.87 12.95 -15.91
CA PRO A 263 9.84 13.06 -16.94
C PRO A 263 9.19 11.72 -17.28
N ASP A 264 9.94 10.64 -17.05
CA ASP A 264 9.68 9.30 -17.53
C ASP A 264 9.40 8.28 -16.42
N LEU A 265 9.49 8.68 -15.15
CA LEU A 265 9.38 7.73 -14.03
C LEU A 265 7.92 7.63 -13.60
N PRO A 266 7.31 6.43 -13.62
CA PRO A 266 6.01 6.22 -13.02
C PRO A 266 6.03 6.56 -11.53
N PHE A 267 4.98 7.21 -11.04
CA PHE A 267 4.90 7.59 -9.64
C PHE A 267 3.47 7.67 -9.12
N PHE A 268 3.30 7.52 -7.81
CA PHE A 268 2.02 7.66 -7.14
C PHE A 268 2.18 8.34 -5.77
N PHE A 269 1.07 8.79 -5.19
CA PHE A 269 1.09 9.23 -3.80
C PHE A 269 0.80 8.09 -2.86
N HIS A 270 1.78 7.77 -2.02
CA HIS A 270 1.74 6.63 -1.12
C HIS A 270 0.92 6.90 0.14
N GLU A 271 0.84 8.16 0.57
CA GLU A 271 -0.06 8.61 1.64
C GLU A 271 -0.57 10.03 1.34
N THR A 272 -1.88 10.20 1.24
CA THR A 272 -2.55 11.49 1.12
C THR A 272 -3.64 11.62 2.17
N GLY A 273 -3.84 12.81 2.72
CA GLY A 273 -4.88 13.03 3.73
C GLY A 273 -4.61 14.30 4.52
N ALA A 274 -5.42 14.51 5.55
CA ALA A 274 -5.19 15.50 6.59
C ALA A 274 -5.76 15.00 7.93
N PRO A 275 -5.10 15.25 9.05
CA PRO A 275 -5.68 14.96 10.35
C PRO A 275 -6.67 16.06 10.74
N ILE A 276 -7.58 15.75 11.66
CA ILE A 276 -8.41 16.73 12.34
C ILE A 276 -7.57 17.39 13.44
N GLN A 277 -7.40 18.69 13.34
CA GLN A 277 -6.65 19.50 14.30
C GLN A 277 -7.45 20.76 14.67
N ALA A 278 -7.77 20.88 15.97
CA ALA A 278 -8.45 22.05 16.50
C ALA A 278 -7.67 23.33 16.20
N GLY A 279 -8.37 24.36 15.73
CA GLY A 279 -7.76 25.65 15.35
C GLY A 279 -7.03 25.66 14.00
N SER A 280 -7.11 24.58 13.21
CA SER A 280 -6.60 24.52 11.83
C SER A 280 -7.72 24.68 10.80
N ALA A 281 -7.36 24.68 9.51
CA ALA A 281 -8.34 24.63 8.41
C ALA A 281 -9.10 23.29 8.33
N VAL A 282 -8.60 22.24 9.00
CA VAL A 282 -9.22 20.91 9.07
C VAL A 282 -9.57 20.64 10.54
N ALA A 283 -10.65 21.26 11.03
CA ALA A 283 -11.02 21.23 12.44
C ALA A 283 -12.14 20.21 12.75
N THR A 284 -12.88 19.75 11.74
CA THR A 284 -13.99 18.82 11.89
C THR A 284 -13.91 17.64 10.90
N PRO A 285 -14.68 16.55 11.11
CA PRO A 285 -14.78 15.47 10.13
C PRO A 285 -15.29 15.91 8.74
N ILE A 286 -16.10 16.97 8.67
CA ILE A 286 -16.60 17.53 7.40
C ILE A 286 -15.48 18.32 6.71
N ASP A 287 -14.69 19.09 7.45
CA ASP A 287 -13.53 19.80 6.89
C ASP A 287 -12.51 18.80 6.35
N GLN A 288 -12.27 17.70 7.06
CA GLN A 288 -11.40 16.62 6.60
C GLN A 288 -11.90 16.02 5.28
N ALA A 289 -13.18 15.68 5.19
CA ALA A 289 -13.76 15.17 3.96
C ALA A 289 -13.62 16.17 2.80
N SER A 290 -13.85 17.46 3.05
CA SER A 290 -13.72 18.52 2.05
C SER A 290 -12.29 18.75 1.59
N PHE A 291 -11.33 18.71 2.51
CA PHE A 291 -9.91 18.83 2.22
C PHE A 291 -9.42 17.66 1.35
N VAL A 292 -9.75 16.42 1.75
CA VAL A 292 -9.37 15.22 1.00
C VAL A 292 -10.09 15.16 -0.36
N LYS A 293 -11.33 15.66 -0.47
CA LYS A 293 -11.99 15.80 -1.78
C LYS A 293 -11.17 16.65 -2.74
N GLY A 294 -10.66 17.80 -2.26
CA GLY A 294 -9.77 18.65 -3.06
C GLY A 294 -8.48 17.94 -3.47
N GLN A 295 -7.92 17.08 -2.62
CA GLN A 295 -6.78 16.22 -2.98
C GLN A 295 -7.18 15.21 -4.07
N LEU A 296 -8.31 14.50 -3.92
CA LEU A 296 -8.76 13.50 -4.90
C LEU A 296 -9.02 14.11 -6.28
N GLU A 297 -9.72 15.25 -6.35
CA GLU A 297 -9.99 15.99 -7.59
C GLU A 297 -8.68 16.44 -8.28
N ALA A 298 -7.63 16.72 -7.51
CA ALA A 298 -6.33 17.13 -8.04
C ALA A 298 -5.44 15.95 -8.49
N THR A 299 -5.76 14.73 -8.05
CA THR A 299 -4.90 13.55 -8.15
C THR A 299 -5.55 12.40 -8.93
N THR A 300 -6.40 12.71 -9.91
CA THR A 300 -6.80 11.76 -10.95
C THR A 300 -5.57 11.27 -11.74
N HIS A 301 -5.55 9.98 -12.07
CA HIS A 301 -4.50 9.36 -12.90
C HIS A 301 -4.28 10.15 -14.21
N ARG A 302 -3.01 10.34 -14.60
CA ARG A 302 -2.62 10.98 -15.86
C ARG A 302 -1.13 10.83 -16.14
N ALA A 303 -0.76 10.66 -17.41
CA ALA A 303 0.63 10.51 -17.84
C ALA A 303 1.35 9.44 -16.98
N ASN A 304 2.46 9.79 -16.32
CA ASN A 304 3.21 8.87 -15.46
C ASN A 304 2.70 8.83 -14.00
N PHE A 305 1.64 9.58 -13.67
CA PHE A 305 1.05 9.58 -12.33
C PHE A 305 -0.04 8.52 -12.22
N LEU A 306 0.22 7.46 -11.45
CA LEU A 306 -0.58 6.24 -11.38
C LEU A 306 -1.83 6.37 -10.49
N GLY A 307 -1.81 7.26 -9.50
CA GLY A 307 -2.90 7.46 -8.55
C GLY A 307 -2.42 7.71 -7.12
N ARG A 308 -3.22 7.32 -6.12
CA ARG A 308 -2.99 7.70 -4.72
C ARG A 308 -3.56 6.71 -3.72
N CYS A 309 -2.99 6.70 -2.52
CA CYS A 309 -3.57 6.06 -1.35
C CYS A 309 -4.05 7.09 -0.32
N ILE A 310 -5.27 6.92 0.20
CA ILE A 310 -5.79 7.72 1.32
C ILE A 310 -5.24 7.19 2.64
N PHE A 311 -4.63 8.07 3.42
CA PHE A 311 -4.18 7.84 4.78
C PHE A 311 -5.24 8.36 5.77
N GLN A 312 -5.97 7.48 6.46
CA GLN A 312 -5.86 6.01 6.48
C GLN A 312 -7.24 5.36 6.70
N PHE A 313 -7.33 4.03 6.67
CA PHE A 313 -8.59 3.30 6.87
C PHE A 313 -9.28 3.65 8.20
N LEU A 314 -8.54 3.63 9.31
CA LEU A 314 -9.08 3.64 10.68
C LEU A 314 -8.42 4.72 11.55
N ASN A 315 -9.21 5.41 12.38
CA ASN A 315 -8.68 6.26 13.44
C ASN A 315 -7.91 5.38 14.44
N GLN A 316 -6.62 5.65 14.62
CA GLN A 316 -5.72 4.85 15.44
C GLN A 316 -5.47 5.51 16.80
N THR A 317 -6.54 5.78 17.56
CA THR A 317 -6.49 6.48 18.85
C THR A 317 -5.64 5.78 19.90
N ALA A 318 -5.47 4.46 19.80
CA ALA A 318 -4.66 3.70 20.74
C ALA A 318 -3.16 3.61 20.33
N MET A 319 -2.86 3.75 19.04
CA MET A 319 -1.49 3.62 18.51
C MET A 319 -0.78 4.94 18.24
N LYS A 320 -1.54 6.02 18.05
CA LYS A 320 -1.02 7.34 17.69
C LYS A 320 -1.37 8.35 18.77
N SER A 321 -0.73 9.51 18.70
CA SER A 321 -0.96 10.62 19.61
C SER A 321 -1.42 11.84 18.83
N TRP A 322 -1.99 12.83 19.54
CA TRP A 322 -2.36 14.12 18.97
C TRP A 322 -3.32 13.99 17.77
N SER A 323 -3.16 14.88 16.78
CA SER A 323 -3.97 14.92 15.57
C SER A 323 -3.79 13.67 14.70
N GLU A 324 -2.66 12.95 14.80
CA GLU A 324 -2.40 11.74 14.01
C GLU A 324 -3.38 10.58 14.30
N THR A 325 -4.11 10.65 15.41
CA THR A 325 -5.15 9.68 15.75
C THR A 325 -6.39 9.76 14.85
N THR A 326 -6.55 10.85 14.09
CA THR A 326 -7.82 11.23 13.44
C THR A 326 -7.82 11.13 11.91
N PHE A 327 -6.76 10.59 11.31
CA PHE A 327 -6.64 10.41 9.85
C PHE A 327 -7.65 9.40 9.26
N GLY A 328 -8.26 8.54 10.07
CA GLY A 328 -9.13 7.46 9.62
C GLY A 328 -10.30 7.93 8.77
N MET A 329 -10.72 7.16 7.76
CA MET A 329 -12.05 7.31 7.17
C MET A 329 -13.13 6.58 7.98
N THR A 330 -12.73 5.67 8.86
CA THR A 330 -13.57 5.02 9.87
C THR A 330 -13.03 5.28 11.28
N GLN A 331 -13.85 4.99 12.29
CA GLN A 331 -13.45 5.02 13.70
C GLN A 331 -14.16 3.92 14.49
N TYR A 332 -13.59 3.52 15.62
CA TYR A 332 -14.25 2.56 16.52
C TYR A 332 -15.60 3.12 17.02
N SER A 333 -16.63 2.29 17.00
CA SER A 333 -17.94 2.62 17.59
C SER A 333 -17.96 2.47 19.12
N GLY A 334 -16.91 1.87 19.70
CA GLY A 334 -16.75 1.69 21.14
C GLY A 334 -17.29 0.38 21.71
N THR A 335 -17.78 -0.54 20.88
CA THR A 335 -18.21 -1.88 21.32
C THR A 335 -17.75 -2.94 20.31
N PRO A 336 -17.04 -4.00 20.76
CA PRO A 336 -16.74 -5.14 19.91
C PRO A 336 -18.00 -5.85 19.42
N ILE A 337 -18.06 -6.17 18.12
CA ILE A 337 -19.12 -7.02 17.55
C ILE A 337 -18.93 -8.49 17.93
N THR A 338 -17.68 -8.90 18.12
CA THR A 338 -17.30 -10.24 18.57
C THR A 338 -15.89 -10.19 19.16
N MET A 339 -15.46 -11.31 19.74
CA MET A 339 -14.08 -11.53 20.14
C MET A 339 -13.46 -12.57 19.24
N GLY A 340 -12.32 -12.25 18.65
CA GLY A 340 -11.46 -13.24 18.02
C GLY A 340 -10.59 -13.95 19.07
N LYS A 341 -10.05 -15.10 18.69
CA LYS A 341 -9.14 -15.88 19.52
C LYS A 341 -7.87 -16.18 18.74
N ILE A 342 -6.73 -15.80 19.30
CA ILE A 342 -5.42 -16.13 18.75
C ILE A 342 -5.24 -17.65 18.82
N SER A 343 -4.72 -18.26 17.75
CA SER A 343 -4.48 -19.71 17.69
C SER A 343 -3.67 -20.15 18.92
N SER A 344 -4.08 -21.24 19.57
CA SER A 344 -3.41 -21.72 20.79
C SER A 344 -1.95 -22.14 20.58
N ASN A 345 -1.53 -22.34 19.33
CA ASN A 345 -0.16 -22.70 18.98
C ASN A 345 0.72 -21.48 18.66
N TYR A 346 0.14 -20.28 18.58
CA TYR A 346 0.88 -19.06 18.27
C TYR A 346 1.54 -18.49 19.52
N GLU A 347 2.82 -18.11 19.42
CA GLU A 347 3.55 -17.43 20.48
C GLU A 347 4.03 -16.06 20.00
N PRO A 348 3.83 -14.98 20.78
CA PRO A 348 3.09 -14.90 22.04
C PRO A 348 1.57 -14.76 21.87
N GLY A 349 0.81 -15.00 22.94
CA GLY A 349 -0.64 -14.71 22.98
C GLY A 349 -1.55 -15.87 22.58
N GLY A 350 -1.02 -17.08 22.42
CA GLY A 350 -1.79 -18.26 22.04
C GLY A 350 -2.99 -18.50 22.96
N GLY A 351 -4.19 -18.52 22.37
CA GLY A 351 -5.45 -18.70 23.08
C GLY A 351 -6.05 -17.43 23.69
N GLU A 352 -5.34 -16.30 23.67
CA GLU A 352 -5.89 -15.02 24.12
C GLU A 352 -6.95 -14.46 23.17
N LEU A 353 -7.81 -13.61 23.71
CA LEU A 353 -8.87 -12.94 22.94
C LEU A 353 -8.43 -11.57 22.44
N TYR A 354 -8.97 -11.18 21.29
CA TYR A 354 -8.82 -9.83 20.74
C TYR A 354 -10.18 -9.26 20.31
N PRO A 355 -10.44 -7.96 20.51
CA PRO A 355 -11.69 -7.35 20.10
C PRO A 355 -11.77 -7.26 18.58
N VAL A 356 -12.93 -7.64 18.04
CA VAL A 356 -13.31 -7.31 16.66
C VAL A 356 -14.30 -6.17 16.76
N ASP A 357 -13.82 -4.95 16.58
CA ASP A 357 -14.59 -3.74 16.83
C ASP A 357 -15.64 -3.44 15.76
N ALA A 358 -16.82 -2.97 16.17
CA ALA A 358 -17.70 -2.25 15.26
C ALA A 358 -17.01 -0.94 14.83
N LEU A 359 -17.15 -0.57 13.56
CA LEU A 359 -16.68 0.70 13.03
C LEU A 359 -17.84 1.60 12.62
N THR A 360 -17.67 2.89 12.86
CA THR A 360 -18.51 3.95 12.33
C THR A 360 -17.78 4.65 11.18
N GLU A 361 -18.47 4.80 10.06
CA GLU A 361 -17.99 5.56 8.92
C GLU A 361 -17.99 7.06 9.24
N LYS A 362 -16.90 7.76 8.88
CA LYS A 362 -16.83 9.23 8.94
C LYS A 362 -17.34 9.83 7.63
N PRO A 363 -17.65 11.15 7.56
CA PRO A 363 -17.97 11.81 6.30
C PRO A 363 -16.94 11.58 5.18
N LEU A 364 -15.66 11.42 5.56
CA LEU A 364 -14.58 11.07 4.64
C LEU A 364 -14.83 9.76 3.88
N PHE A 365 -15.39 8.73 4.54
CA PHE A 365 -15.66 7.43 3.91
C PHE A 365 -16.65 7.54 2.75
N ASN A 366 -17.79 8.20 3.00
CA ASN A 366 -18.82 8.43 1.98
C ASN A 366 -18.26 9.24 0.80
N MET A 367 -17.45 10.27 1.08
CA MET A 367 -16.81 11.08 0.04
C MET A 367 -15.85 10.24 -0.81
N VAL A 368 -14.99 9.42 -0.19
CA VAL A 368 -14.07 8.51 -0.91
C VAL A 368 -14.86 7.52 -1.77
N ARG A 369 -15.93 6.90 -1.23
CA ARG A 369 -16.81 6.00 -1.98
C ARG A 369 -17.36 6.65 -3.23
N ASP A 370 -17.99 7.82 -3.07
CA ASP A 370 -18.65 8.49 -4.18
C ASP A 370 -17.63 8.89 -5.26
N PHE A 371 -16.41 9.29 -4.87
CA PHE A 371 -15.33 9.61 -5.81
C PHE A 371 -14.78 8.37 -6.52
N TYR A 372 -14.43 7.31 -5.79
CA TYR A 372 -13.80 6.11 -6.38
C TYR A 372 -14.74 5.31 -7.27
N LEU A 373 -16.03 5.26 -6.94
CA LEU A 373 -17.05 4.66 -7.82
C LEU A 373 -17.26 5.49 -9.09
N ALA A 374 -17.27 6.83 -8.99
CA ALA A 374 -17.35 7.69 -10.16
C ALA A 374 -16.11 7.54 -11.07
N GLU A 375 -14.90 7.46 -10.48
CA GLU A 375 -13.66 7.23 -11.23
C GLU A 375 -13.64 5.84 -11.89
N ALA A 376 -14.22 4.82 -11.23
CA ALA A 376 -14.40 3.49 -11.82
C ALA A 376 -15.23 3.54 -13.10
N PHE A 377 -16.38 4.19 -13.01
CA PHE A 377 -17.34 4.27 -14.10
C PHE A 377 -16.76 4.95 -15.33
N LEU A 378 -16.00 6.04 -15.14
CA LEU A 378 -15.34 6.75 -16.22
C LEU A 378 -14.21 5.93 -16.89
N ALA A 379 -13.50 5.11 -16.11
CA ALA A 379 -12.44 4.26 -16.65
C ALA A 379 -13.02 3.15 -17.56
N ASP A 380 -14.20 2.62 -17.25
CA ASP A 380 -14.86 1.60 -18.06
C ASP A 380 -15.38 2.18 -19.38
N GLU A 381 -15.92 3.41 -19.40
CA GLU A 381 -16.40 4.06 -20.62
C GLU A 381 -15.29 4.28 -21.67
N ASP A 382 -14.08 4.63 -21.24
CA ASP A 382 -12.93 4.84 -22.14
C ASP A 382 -12.46 3.53 -22.82
N THR A 383 -12.85 2.36 -22.30
CA THR A 383 -12.50 1.05 -22.90
C THR A 383 -13.50 0.57 -23.96
N LEU A 384 -14.69 1.18 -24.03
CA LEU A 384 -15.68 0.90 -25.06
C LEU A 384 -15.28 1.60 -26.37
N THR A 385 -14.53 0.90 -27.21
CA THR A 385 -14.14 1.43 -28.53
C THR A 385 -15.38 1.83 -29.37
N PRO A 386 -15.28 2.87 -30.25
CA PRO A 386 -16.39 3.32 -31.09
C PRO A 386 -16.98 2.27 -32.05
N ALA A 387 -16.39 1.08 -32.16
CA ALA A 387 -16.89 -0.01 -33.00
C ALA A 387 -18.19 -0.63 -32.45
N GLN A 388 -18.47 -0.53 -31.14
CA GLN A 388 -19.65 -1.16 -30.53
C GLN A 388 -20.89 -0.27 -30.45
N THR A 389 -20.77 1.02 -30.76
CA THR A 389 -21.93 1.95 -30.81
C THR A 389 -22.50 2.13 -32.21
N ALA A 390 -21.91 1.51 -33.24
CA ALA A 390 -22.31 1.68 -34.64
C ALA A 390 -23.27 0.60 -35.20
N GLU A 391 -23.50 -0.53 -34.53
CA GLU A 391 -24.35 -1.63 -35.05
C GLU A 391 -25.84 -1.55 -34.64
N GLY A 392 -26.32 -0.40 -34.16
CA GLY A 392 -27.68 -0.26 -33.60
C GLY A 392 -28.77 0.38 -34.47
N THR A 393 -28.48 0.88 -35.68
CA THR A 393 -29.42 1.78 -36.40
C THR A 393 -29.73 1.44 -37.86
N GLU A 394 -29.56 0.19 -38.31
CA GLU A 394 -30.07 -0.23 -39.63
C GLU A 394 -30.87 -1.54 -39.51
N ASP A 395 -32.19 -1.42 -39.25
CA ASP A 395 -33.25 -2.14 -39.98
C ASP A 395 -34.63 -1.92 -39.32
N ARG A 396 -35.26 -0.79 -39.64
CA ARG A 396 -36.73 -0.62 -39.55
C ARG A 396 -37.23 0.31 -40.66
N ALA A 397 -37.04 -0.11 -41.91
CA ALA A 397 -37.75 0.46 -43.04
C ALA A 397 -38.05 -0.66 -44.05
N GLY A 398 -39.16 -1.36 -43.84
CA GLY A 398 -39.57 -2.43 -44.75
C GLY A 398 -40.81 -3.19 -44.31
N LEU A 399 -41.90 -2.49 -43.99
CA LEU A 399 -43.27 -3.01 -43.99
C LEU A 399 -44.24 -1.82 -43.98
N LEU A 400 -44.46 -1.25 -45.17
CA LEU A 400 -45.75 -0.88 -45.78
C LEU A 400 -45.52 -0.17 -47.12
#